data_AF-A0A2S7CYF2-F1
#
_entry.id   AF-A0A2S7CYF2-F1
#
_cell.length_a   1.000
_cell.length_b   1.000
_cell.length_c   1.000
_cell.angle_alpha   90.00
_cell.angle_beta   90.00
_cell.angle_gamma   90.00
#
_symmetry.space_group_name_H-M   'P 1'
#
loop_
_entity.id
_entity.type
_entity.pdbx_description
1 polymer ?
#
loop_
_entity_poly.entity_id
_entity_poly.type
_entity_poly.pdbx_seq_one_letter_code
_entity_poly.pdbx_strand_id
1 'polypeptide(L)'
;MDALGVIRVEPEAGPDSHTIDGDKIAWSYTWPYVPFEELEMRLKLYLQNDAQGPPYAEMWLRVWQELVPQDVTGYLQHQLRIHQFPEFFLLELARLLMPYDSRYSLGHWRYACWAAVRSMASRSLQHPGNVEMLKLTLSSELPRRLRLTQGSLEGKLCFSPSHSLPDCALTSVFSTVATRLGDRYWMSPPALELI
;
A
#
# COMPACT_ATOMS: atom_id res chain seq x y z
N MET A 1 -22.63 -21.71 14.03
CA MET A 1 -21.98 -20.62 13.29
C MET A 1 -21.75 -21.15 11.89
N ASP A 2 -22.69 -20.94 11.00
CA ASP A 2 -22.49 -21.24 9.59
C ASP A 2 -21.35 -20.34 9.10
N ALA A 3 -20.39 -20.94 8.40
CA ALA A 3 -19.26 -20.18 7.85
C ALA A 3 -19.81 -19.04 7.00
N LEU A 4 -19.38 -17.80 7.32
CA LEU A 4 -19.53 -16.65 6.42
C LEU A 4 -19.03 -17.05 5.03
N GLY A 5 -19.69 -16.55 3.98
CA GLY A 5 -19.51 -16.98 2.59
C GLY A 5 -18.08 -17.38 2.22
N VAL A 6 -17.90 -18.62 1.79
CA VAL A 6 -16.57 -19.17 1.46
C VAL A 6 -16.31 -18.95 -0.03
N ILE A 7 -15.21 -18.26 -0.35
CA ILE A 7 -14.63 -18.26 -1.69
C ILE A 7 -13.72 -19.48 -1.76
N ARG A 8 -14.01 -20.39 -2.70
CA ARG A 8 -13.19 -21.58 -2.93
C ARG A 8 -12.46 -21.43 -4.24
N VAL A 9 -11.16 -21.66 -4.21
CA VAL A 9 -10.38 -21.82 -5.42
C VAL A 9 -10.57 -23.25 -5.93
N GLU A 10 -11.02 -23.38 -7.18
CA GLU A 10 -11.25 -24.65 -7.83
C GLU A 10 -10.15 -24.90 -8.89
N PRO A 11 -9.57 -26.11 -8.91
CA PRO A 11 -8.52 -26.45 -9.88
C PRO A 11 -9.07 -26.59 -11.31
N GLU A 12 -10.38 -26.80 -11.48
CA GLU A 12 -11.08 -26.92 -12.75
C GLU A 12 -12.38 -26.13 -12.72
N ALA A 13 -12.79 -25.55 -13.85
CA ALA A 13 -13.98 -24.70 -13.93
C ALA A 13 -15.28 -25.53 -13.89
N GLY A 14 -16.03 -25.40 -12.80
CA GLY A 14 -17.40 -25.91 -12.66
C GLY A 14 -18.47 -24.96 -13.24
N PRO A 15 -19.74 -25.39 -13.29
CA PRO A 15 -20.85 -24.58 -13.84
C PRO A 15 -21.09 -23.26 -13.08
N ASP A 16 -20.78 -23.23 -11.79
CA ASP A 16 -20.92 -22.04 -10.93
C ASP A 16 -19.56 -21.38 -10.63
N SER A 17 -18.55 -21.68 -11.45
CA SER A 17 -17.22 -21.11 -11.28
C SER A 17 -17.06 -19.81 -12.05
N HIS A 18 -16.36 -18.87 -11.43
CA HIS A 18 -15.94 -17.61 -12.00
C HIS A 18 -14.46 -17.71 -12.40
N THR A 19 -14.11 -17.09 -13.53
CA THR A 19 -12.73 -17.00 -14.03
C THR A 19 -12.37 -15.54 -14.21
N ILE A 20 -11.19 -15.14 -13.76
CA ILE A 20 -10.64 -13.80 -14.04
C ILE A 20 -9.95 -13.87 -15.41
N ASP A 21 -10.24 -12.91 -16.29
CA ASP A 21 -9.62 -12.86 -17.63
C ASP A 21 -8.09 -12.90 -17.56
N GLY A 22 -7.49 -13.92 -18.17
CA GLY A 22 -6.04 -14.15 -18.17
C GLY A 22 -5.52 -15.04 -17.04
N ASP A 23 -6.36 -15.44 -16.09
CA ASP A 23 -6.01 -16.33 -14.99
C ASP A 23 -6.54 -17.76 -15.24
N LYS A 24 -5.77 -18.78 -14.86
CA LYS A 24 -6.17 -20.20 -15.03
C LYS A 24 -6.96 -20.75 -13.85
N ILE A 25 -7.19 -19.92 -12.86
CA ILE A 25 -7.74 -20.32 -11.57
C ILE A 25 -9.24 -20.02 -11.57
N ALA A 26 -10.04 -21.08 -11.55
CA ALA A 26 -11.46 -20.98 -11.33
C ALA A 26 -11.74 -20.78 -9.84
N TRP A 27 -12.80 -20.06 -9.49
CA TRP A 27 -13.23 -19.94 -8.11
C TRP A 27 -14.75 -19.92 -7.99
N SER A 28 -15.29 -20.42 -6.89
CA SER A 28 -16.72 -20.47 -6.62
C SER A 28 -17.04 -19.76 -5.30
N TYR A 29 -18.25 -19.22 -5.22
CA TYR A 29 -18.76 -18.54 -4.04
C TYR A 29 -20.02 -19.26 -3.57
N THR A 30 -19.98 -19.75 -2.32
CA THR A 30 -21.00 -20.70 -1.84
C THR A 30 -21.85 -20.13 -0.71
N TRP A 31 -22.09 -18.82 -0.65
CA TRP A 31 -22.95 -18.26 0.41
C TRP A 31 -24.43 -18.32 0.00
N PRO A 32 -25.25 -19.18 0.61
CA PRO A 32 -26.66 -19.32 0.19
C PRO A 32 -27.54 -18.12 0.54
N TYR A 33 -27.11 -17.25 1.46
CA TYR A 33 -27.94 -16.15 1.97
C TYR A 33 -27.76 -14.83 1.24
N VAL A 34 -26.68 -14.70 0.46
CA VAL A 34 -26.33 -13.48 -0.28
C VAL A 34 -25.89 -13.92 -1.66
N PRO A 35 -26.63 -13.61 -2.74
CA PRO A 35 -26.14 -13.82 -4.10
C PRO A 35 -24.84 -13.07 -4.35
N PHE A 36 -23.95 -13.63 -5.16
CA PHE A 36 -22.65 -13.01 -5.44
C PHE A 36 -22.80 -11.60 -6.05
N GLU A 37 -23.81 -11.41 -6.91
CA GLU A 37 -24.13 -10.14 -7.56
C GLU A 37 -24.52 -9.04 -6.55
N GLU A 38 -25.04 -9.41 -5.39
CA GLU A 38 -25.39 -8.48 -4.31
C GLU A 38 -24.25 -8.26 -3.32
N LEU A 39 -23.19 -9.07 -3.37
CA LEU A 39 -22.14 -9.10 -2.36
C LEU A 39 -21.41 -7.77 -2.25
N GLU A 40 -21.02 -7.18 -3.38
CA GLU A 40 -20.33 -5.89 -3.41
C GLU A 40 -21.17 -4.80 -2.73
N MET A 41 -22.45 -4.70 -3.11
CA MET A 41 -23.38 -3.72 -2.54
C MET A 41 -23.51 -3.91 -1.02
N ARG A 42 -23.71 -5.15 -0.56
CA ARG A 42 -23.88 -5.43 0.87
C ARG A 42 -22.61 -5.17 1.67
N LEU A 43 -21.45 -5.57 1.16
CA LEU A 43 -20.16 -5.28 1.81
C LEU A 43 -19.93 -3.78 1.90
N LYS A 44 -20.20 -3.04 0.83
CA LYS A 44 -20.06 -1.59 0.81
C LYS A 44 -20.99 -0.92 1.82
N LEU A 45 -22.26 -1.33 1.87
CA LEU A 45 -23.22 -0.82 2.85
C LEU A 45 -22.79 -1.12 4.30
N TYR A 46 -22.35 -2.34 4.58
CA TYR A 46 -21.85 -2.70 5.91
C TYR A 46 -20.63 -1.87 6.30
N LEU A 47 -19.65 -1.74 5.39
CA LEU A 47 -18.45 -0.93 5.63
C LEU A 47 -18.81 0.53 5.91
N GLN A 48 -19.76 1.10 5.16
CA GLN A 48 -20.14 2.50 5.29
C GLN A 48 -21.02 2.80 6.52
N ASN A 49 -21.90 1.88 6.89
CA ASN A 49 -22.92 2.13 7.92
C ASN A 49 -22.51 1.60 9.29
N ASP A 50 -21.93 0.40 9.36
CA ASP A 50 -21.70 -0.32 10.60
C ASP A 50 -20.22 -0.35 10.98
N ALA A 51 -19.35 -0.56 9.99
CA ALA A 51 -17.92 -0.79 10.24
C ALA A 51 -17.13 0.50 10.50
N GLN A 52 -17.68 1.68 10.18
CA GLN A 52 -17.04 2.97 10.49
C GLN A 52 -17.19 3.40 11.96
N GLY A 53 -17.93 2.63 12.77
CA GLY A 53 -18.17 2.98 14.17
C GLY A 53 -16.95 2.81 15.08
N PRO A 54 -16.95 3.46 16.26
CA PRO A 54 -15.88 3.34 17.27
C PRO A 54 -15.45 1.89 17.63
N PRO A 55 -16.33 0.87 17.65
CA PRO A 55 -15.92 -0.51 17.97
C PRO A 55 -14.85 -1.09 17.04
N TYR A 56 -14.71 -0.56 15.82
CA TYR A 56 -13.74 -1.05 14.82
C TYR A 56 -12.51 -0.14 14.68
N ALA A 57 -12.41 0.95 15.46
CA ALA A 57 -11.37 1.95 15.28
C ALA A 57 -9.94 1.37 15.40
N GLU A 58 -9.71 0.52 16.40
CA GLU A 58 -8.43 -0.16 16.59
C GLU A 58 -8.10 -1.13 15.46
N MET A 59 -9.12 -1.80 14.91
CA MET A 59 -8.96 -2.69 13.75
C MET A 59 -8.54 -1.89 12.52
N TRP A 60 -9.18 -0.76 12.24
CA TRP A 60 -8.82 0.08 11.10
C TRP A 60 -7.47 0.74 11.26
N LEU A 61 -7.09 1.14 12.49
CA LEU A 61 -5.74 1.61 12.75
C LEU A 61 -4.71 0.54 12.40
N ARG A 62 -4.95 -0.71 12.80
CA ARG A 62 -4.07 -1.83 12.47
C ARG A 62 -4.00 -2.08 10.96
N VAL A 63 -5.13 -2.07 10.26
CA VAL A 63 -5.17 -2.20 8.79
C VAL A 63 -4.37 -1.07 8.14
N TRP A 64 -4.50 0.17 8.61
CA TRP A 64 -3.72 1.28 8.10
C TRP A 64 -2.21 1.06 8.28
N GLN A 65 -1.80 0.62 9.47
CA GLN A 65 -0.39 0.32 9.77
C GLN A 65 0.17 -0.84 8.94
N GLU A 66 -0.66 -1.82 8.58
CA GLU A 66 -0.27 -2.94 7.71
C GLU A 66 -0.21 -2.55 6.22
N LEU A 67 -1.06 -1.61 5.79
CA LEU A 67 -1.13 -1.11 4.41
C LEU A 67 0.07 -0.23 4.03
N VAL A 68 0.47 0.70 4.90
CA VAL A 68 1.51 1.68 4.56
C VAL A 68 2.83 1.01 4.12
N PRO A 69 3.40 0.01 4.82
CA PRO A 69 4.62 -0.66 4.38
C PRO A 69 4.51 -1.28 2.97
N GLN A 70 3.33 -1.83 2.63
CA GLN A 70 3.08 -2.42 1.31
C GLN A 70 3.07 -1.34 0.23
N ASP A 71 2.36 -0.22 0.47
CA ASP A 71 2.30 0.89 -0.47
C ASP A 71 3.67 1.57 -0.64
N VAL A 72 4.46 1.71 0.43
CA VAL A 72 5.83 2.23 0.35
C VAL A 72 6.72 1.29 -0.47
N THR A 73 6.60 -0.02 -0.27
CA THR A 73 7.36 -1.03 -1.01
C THR A 73 7.00 -1.01 -2.49
N GLY A 74 5.71 -1.02 -2.82
CA GLY A 74 5.22 -0.92 -4.20
C GLY A 74 5.67 0.37 -4.88
N TYR A 75 5.64 1.50 -4.15
CA TYR A 75 6.14 2.77 -4.67
C TYR A 75 7.64 2.73 -4.97
N LEU A 76 8.46 2.21 -4.05
CA LEU A 76 9.90 2.09 -4.27
C LEU A 76 10.19 1.17 -5.46
N GLN A 77 9.51 0.04 -5.57
CA GLN A 77 9.66 -0.89 -6.69
C GLN A 77 9.39 -0.20 -8.03
N HIS A 78 8.34 0.62 -8.10
CA HIS A 78 8.05 1.41 -9.29
C HIS A 78 9.15 2.44 -9.59
N GLN A 79 9.64 3.18 -8.58
CA GLN A 79 10.75 4.12 -8.78
C GLN A 79 12.02 3.43 -9.29
N LEU A 80 12.36 2.27 -8.72
CA LEU A 80 13.50 1.45 -9.18
C LEU A 80 13.32 1.04 -10.64
N ARG A 81 12.11 0.59 -11.02
CA ARG A 81 11.77 0.18 -12.39
C ARG A 81 11.93 1.30 -13.40
N ILE A 82 11.50 2.53 -13.08
CA ILE A 82 11.70 3.71 -13.96
C ILE A 82 13.18 3.88 -14.31
N HIS A 83 14.07 3.64 -13.35
CA HIS A 83 15.52 3.79 -13.50
C HIS A 83 16.24 2.47 -13.87
N GLN A 84 15.49 1.41 -14.21
CA GLN A 84 16.02 0.08 -14.56
C GLN A 84 16.92 -0.53 -13.47
N PHE A 85 16.67 -0.18 -12.21
CA PHE A 85 17.36 -0.80 -11.09
C PHE A 85 16.72 -2.14 -10.72
N PRO A 86 17.52 -3.16 -10.36
CA PRO A 86 17.02 -4.47 -9.96
C PRO A 86 16.26 -4.42 -8.62
N GLU A 87 15.30 -5.33 -8.44
CA GLU A 87 14.41 -5.33 -7.28
C GLU A 87 15.08 -5.72 -5.97
N PHE A 88 16.29 -6.30 -5.97
CA PHE A 88 16.99 -6.64 -4.72
C PHE A 88 17.29 -5.40 -3.86
N PHE A 89 17.27 -4.19 -4.43
CA PHE A 89 17.38 -2.94 -3.67
C PHE A 89 16.21 -2.71 -2.70
N LEU A 90 15.07 -3.40 -2.87
CA LEU A 90 13.96 -3.38 -1.92
C LEU A 90 14.36 -3.92 -0.53
N LEU A 91 15.38 -4.78 -0.45
CA LEU A 91 15.91 -5.29 0.81
C LEU A 91 16.44 -4.16 1.72
N GLU A 92 16.91 -3.06 1.14
CA GLU A 92 17.37 -1.90 1.92
C GLU A 92 16.22 -1.16 2.58
N LEU A 93 15.04 -1.13 1.94
CA LEU A 93 13.82 -0.55 2.52
C LEU A 93 13.26 -1.42 3.64
N ALA A 94 13.27 -2.74 3.48
CA ALA A 94 12.73 -3.67 4.50
C ALA A 94 13.41 -3.48 5.88
N ARG A 95 14.70 -3.14 5.90
CA ARG A 95 15.44 -2.83 7.13
C ARG A 95 14.99 -1.53 7.81
N LEU A 96 14.46 -0.59 7.04
CA LEU A 96 14.02 0.73 7.52
C LEU A 96 12.55 0.75 7.95
N LEU A 97 11.73 -0.15 7.41
CA LEU A 97 10.32 -0.29 7.76
C LEU A 97 10.11 -1.00 9.11
N MET A 98 11.16 -1.54 9.72
CA MET A 98 11.11 -2.27 11.00
C MET A 98 11.96 -1.56 12.08
N PRO A 99 11.39 -1.14 13.22
CA PRO A 99 9.96 -1.10 13.54
C PRO A 99 9.25 0.03 12.78
N TYR A 100 7.96 -0.19 12.48
CA TYR A 100 7.11 0.77 11.77
C TYR A 100 7.17 2.16 12.43
N ASP A 101 7.75 3.13 11.73
CA ASP A 101 7.84 4.48 12.25
C ASP A 101 6.53 5.23 11.94
N SER A 102 5.59 5.15 12.89
CA SER A 102 4.30 5.83 12.84
C SER A 102 4.39 7.35 12.84
N ARG A 103 5.60 7.94 12.80
CA ARG A 103 5.78 9.40 12.71
C ARG A 103 5.63 9.93 11.29
N TYR A 104 5.68 9.08 10.26
CA TYR A 104 5.64 9.51 8.87
C TYR A 104 4.36 9.09 8.16
N SER A 105 3.78 10.02 7.40
CA SER A 105 2.71 9.73 6.45
C SER A 105 3.25 8.98 5.24
N LEU A 106 2.36 8.35 4.48
CA LEU A 106 2.71 7.69 3.23
C LEU A 106 3.33 8.67 2.21
N GLY A 107 2.87 9.92 2.19
CA GLY A 107 3.42 10.97 1.33
C GLY A 107 4.88 11.30 1.66
N HIS A 108 5.28 11.27 2.92
CA HIS A 108 6.69 11.42 3.32
C HIS A 108 7.56 10.29 2.80
N TRP A 109 7.07 9.05 2.92
CA TRP A 109 7.75 7.88 2.40
C TRP A 109 7.90 7.92 0.88
N ARG A 110 6.85 8.33 0.16
CA ARG A 110 6.88 8.48 -1.32
C ARG A 110 7.91 9.52 -1.75
N TYR A 111 7.93 10.68 -1.09
CA TYR A 111 8.97 11.69 -1.34
C TYR A 111 10.37 11.14 -1.07
N ALA A 112 10.59 10.47 0.08
CA ALA A 112 11.89 9.92 0.43
C ALA A 112 12.37 8.87 -0.59
N CYS A 113 11.48 7.97 -1.02
CA CYS A 113 11.78 6.97 -2.05
C CYS A 113 12.15 7.63 -3.39
N TRP A 114 11.35 8.59 -3.84
CA TRP A 114 11.62 9.32 -5.08
C TRP A 114 12.97 10.04 -5.05
N ALA A 115 13.25 10.76 -3.96
CA ALA A 115 14.50 11.50 -3.80
C ALA A 115 15.71 10.55 -3.72
N ALA A 116 15.59 9.45 -2.97
CA ALA A 116 16.66 8.47 -2.81
C ALA A 116 17.00 7.77 -4.13
N VAL A 117 16.00 7.32 -4.90
CA VAL A 117 16.25 6.66 -6.18
C VAL A 117 16.86 7.63 -7.21
N ARG A 118 16.47 8.91 -7.22
CA ARG A 118 17.14 9.91 -8.06
C ARG A 118 18.59 10.15 -7.65
N SER A 119 18.89 10.14 -6.36
CA SER A 119 20.27 10.18 -5.86
C SER A 119 21.06 8.95 -6.33
N MET A 120 20.48 7.76 -6.28
CA MET A 120 21.09 6.54 -6.83
C MET A 120 21.34 6.66 -8.34
N ALA A 121 20.37 7.16 -9.11
CA ALA A 121 20.51 7.36 -10.56
C ALA A 121 21.63 8.36 -10.90
N SER A 122 21.74 9.45 -10.14
CA SER A 122 22.86 10.39 -10.30
C SER A 122 24.21 9.73 -10.01
N ARG A 123 24.27 8.91 -8.95
CA ARG A 123 25.46 8.18 -8.52
C ARG A 123 25.86 7.06 -9.48
N SER A 124 24.91 6.35 -10.10
CA SER A 124 25.20 5.29 -11.06
C SER A 124 25.85 5.83 -12.34
N LEU A 125 25.52 7.06 -12.74
CA LEU A 125 26.18 7.74 -13.86
C LEU A 125 27.63 8.12 -13.54
N GLN A 126 27.93 8.47 -12.28
CA GLN A 126 29.29 8.82 -11.84
C GLN A 126 30.16 7.58 -11.61
N HIS A 127 29.56 6.48 -11.18
CA HIS A 127 30.26 5.23 -10.85
C HIS A 127 29.51 4.00 -11.42
N PRO A 128 29.59 3.76 -12.74
CA PRO A 128 28.87 2.66 -13.38
C PRO A 128 29.24 1.29 -12.79
N GLY A 129 28.25 0.45 -12.54
CA GLY A 129 28.43 -0.93 -12.06
C GLY A 129 28.76 -1.07 -10.56
N ASN A 130 28.95 0.02 -9.82
CA ASN A 130 29.23 -0.05 -8.38
C ASN A 130 27.95 -0.23 -7.55
N VAL A 131 27.48 -1.47 -7.48
CA VAL A 131 26.24 -1.85 -6.76
C VAL A 131 26.30 -1.53 -5.27
N GLU A 132 27.44 -1.74 -4.62
CA GLU A 132 27.59 -1.50 -3.18
C GLU A 132 27.47 0.00 -2.83
N MET A 133 27.99 0.87 -3.67
CA MET A 133 27.81 2.32 -3.51
C MET A 133 26.34 2.73 -3.69
N LEU A 134 25.62 2.09 -4.61
CA LEU A 134 24.19 2.34 -4.80
C LEU A 134 23.36 1.86 -3.61
N LYS A 135 23.69 0.70 -3.02
CA LYS A 135 23.07 0.23 -1.77
C LYS A 135 23.31 1.24 -0.66
N LEU A 136 24.57 1.64 -0.44
CA LEU A 136 24.92 2.66 0.57
C LEU A 136 24.19 3.98 0.35
N THR A 137 24.05 4.40 -0.91
CA THR A 137 23.30 5.61 -1.28
C THR A 137 21.85 5.49 -0.88
N LEU A 138 21.18 4.38 -1.20
CA LEU A 138 19.79 4.14 -0.83
C LEU A 138 19.59 4.12 0.69
N SER A 139 20.41 3.33 1.40
CA SER A 139 20.29 3.13 2.85
C SER A 139 20.63 4.39 3.66
N SER A 140 21.44 5.31 3.11
CA SER A 140 21.75 6.59 3.75
C SER A 140 20.77 7.71 3.38
N GLU A 141 20.31 7.77 2.13
CA GLU A 141 19.41 8.83 1.67
C GLU A 141 17.99 8.63 2.19
N LEU A 142 17.44 7.41 2.23
CA LEU A 142 16.07 7.18 2.72
C LEU A 142 15.84 7.74 4.14
N PRO A 143 16.63 7.38 5.18
CA PRO A 143 16.44 7.92 6.52
C PRO A 143 16.74 9.43 6.59
N ARG A 144 17.72 9.90 5.81
CA ARG A 144 18.06 11.32 5.74
C ARG A 144 16.87 12.13 5.21
N ARG A 145 16.20 11.67 4.16
CA ARG A 145 15.07 12.36 3.55
C ARG A 145 13.85 12.35 4.46
N LEU A 146 13.55 11.22 5.11
CA LEU A 146 12.48 11.14 6.11
C LEU A 146 12.71 12.11 7.28
N ARG A 147 13.93 12.21 7.81
CA ARG A 147 14.24 13.20 8.86
C ARG A 147 13.98 14.64 8.42
N LEU A 148 14.21 14.97 7.15
CA LEU A 148 13.92 16.30 6.61
C LEU A 148 12.43 16.59 6.49
N THR A 149 11.57 15.57 6.44
CA THR A 149 10.12 15.75 6.36
C THR A 149 9.47 15.86 7.74
N GLN A 150 10.20 15.64 8.83
CA GLN A 150 9.66 15.79 10.18
C GLN A 150 9.14 17.21 10.40
N GLY A 151 7.85 17.33 10.73
CA GLY A 151 7.17 18.62 10.94
C GLY A 151 6.64 19.28 9.67
N SER A 152 6.90 18.71 8.49
CA SER A 152 6.16 19.05 7.27
C SER A 152 4.89 18.21 7.25
N LEU A 153 3.72 18.81 7.08
CA LEU A 153 2.46 18.08 6.92
C LEU A 153 1.92 18.20 5.49
N GLU A 154 2.38 19.20 4.74
CA GLU A 154 1.98 19.49 3.37
C GLU A 154 3.13 20.13 2.57
N GLY A 155 3.08 20.01 1.24
CA GLY A 155 4.00 20.69 0.31
C GLY A 155 5.08 19.79 -0.30
N LYS A 156 6.22 20.38 -0.70
CA LYS A 156 7.24 19.74 -1.57
C LYS A 156 7.89 18.47 -1.00
N LEU A 157 7.69 18.18 0.28
CA LEU A 157 8.29 17.06 1.00
C LEU A 157 7.27 15.95 1.35
N CYS A 158 6.00 16.13 0.97
CA CYS A 158 4.92 15.16 1.20
C CYS A 158 4.13 15.01 -0.10
N PHE A 159 4.24 13.85 -0.75
CA PHE A 159 3.58 13.61 -2.03
C PHE A 159 2.17 13.05 -1.80
N SER A 160 1.17 13.80 -2.25
CA SER A 160 -0.20 13.30 -2.45
C SER A 160 -0.20 12.25 -3.57
N PRO A 161 -1.29 11.47 -3.74
CA PRO A 161 -1.37 10.51 -4.82
C PRO A 161 -1.26 11.22 -6.16
N SER A 162 -0.10 11.07 -6.82
CA SER A 162 0.01 11.33 -8.25
C SER A 162 -0.76 10.23 -8.98
N HIS A 163 -1.61 10.59 -9.94
CA HIS A 163 -2.47 9.71 -10.75
C HIS A 163 -1.74 8.59 -11.56
N SER A 164 -0.47 8.30 -11.27
CA SER A 164 0.47 7.55 -12.10
C SER A 164 0.95 6.22 -11.51
N LEU A 165 0.47 5.85 -10.33
CA LEU A 165 0.83 4.58 -9.68
C LEU A 165 -0.44 3.78 -9.42
N PRO A 166 -0.41 2.45 -9.59
CA PRO A 166 -1.62 1.67 -9.38
C PRO A 166 -2.07 1.86 -7.93
N ASP A 167 -3.28 2.38 -7.78
CA ASP A 167 -3.98 2.34 -6.51
C ASP A 167 -4.16 0.87 -6.16
N CYS A 168 -3.53 0.42 -5.07
CA CYS A 168 -3.87 -0.88 -4.50
C CYS A 168 -5.38 -0.84 -4.22
N ALA A 169 -6.14 -1.77 -4.80
CA ALA A 169 -7.60 -1.80 -4.63
C ALA A 169 -7.98 -1.81 -3.15
N LEU A 170 -7.19 -2.49 -2.32
CA LEU A 170 -7.37 -2.52 -0.87
C LEU A 170 -7.12 -1.16 -0.22
N THR A 171 -6.08 -0.42 -0.64
CA THR A 171 -5.81 0.96 -0.20
C THR A 171 -6.93 1.92 -0.62
N SER A 172 -7.46 1.77 -1.83
CA SER A 172 -8.58 2.58 -2.33
C SER A 172 -9.86 2.32 -1.52
N VAL A 173 -10.22 1.04 -1.33
CA VAL A 173 -11.38 0.65 -0.50
C VAL A 173 -11.18 1.10 0.94
N PHE A 174 -9.99 0.94 1.52
CA PHE A 174 -9.69 1.37 2.88
C PHE A 174 -9.87 2.87 3.05
N SER A 175 -9.25 3.69 2.20
CA SER A 175 -9.25 5.15 2.32
C SER A 175 -10.58 5.82 1.96
N THR A 176 -11.43 5.19 1.13
CA THR A 176 -12.66 5.83 0.60
C THR A 176 -13.97 5.16 1.02
N VAL A 177 -13.96 3.87 1.37
CA VAL A 177 -15.17 3.10 1.70
C VAL A 177 -15.16 2.65 3.15
N ALA A 178 -14.12 1.92 3.57
CA ALA A 178 -14.04 1.37 4.93
C ALA A 178 -13.80 2.45 5.99
N THR A 179 -13.12 3.53 5.62
CA THR A 179 -12.86 4.69 6.48
C THR A 179 -13.22 5.99 5.77
N ARG A 180 -13.16 7.11 6.49
CA ARG A 180 -13.34 8.47 5.94
C ARG A 180 -12.02 9.24 5.80
N LEU A 181 -10.90 8.52 5.69
CA LEU A 181 -9.57 9.12 5.65
C LEU A 181 -9.37 9.98 4.39
N GLY A 182 -9.76 9.49 3.21
CA GLY A 182 -9.51 10.17 1.93
C GLY A 182 -8.05 10.58 1.79
N ASP A 183 -7.80 11.87 1.55
CA ASP A 183 -6.44 12.42 1.44
C ASP A 183 -5.60 12.26 2.72
N ARG A 184 -6.24 12.16 3.90
CA ARG A 184 -5.51 11.97 5.17
C ARG A 184 -4.75 10.67 5.21
N TYR A 185 -5.19 9.66 4.47
CA TYR A 185 -4.43 8.41 4.30
C TYR A 185 -3.00 8.67 3.82
N TRP A 186 -2.84 9.65 2.93
CA TRP A 186 -1.57 10.01 2.31
C TRP A 186 -0.79 11.04 3.12
N MET A 187 -1.51 12.01 3.68
CA MET A 187 -0.91 13.20 4.28
C MET A 187 -0.64 13.04 5.78
N SER A 188 -1.34 12.14 6.45
CA SER A 188 -1.20 11.91 7.89
C SER A 188 -0.57 10.55 8.18
N PRO A 189 0.23 10.44 9.26
CA PRO A 189 0.61 9.14 9.80
C PRO A 189 -0.61 8.41 10.37
N PRO A 190 -0.57 7.06 10.47
CA PRO A 190 -1.63 6.31 11.13
C PRO A 190 -1.80 6.73 12.59
N ALA A 191 -3.01 7.17 12.92
CA ALA A 191 -3.37 7.66 14.24
C ALA A 191 -4.83 7.30 14.55
N LEU A 192 -5.10 6.92 15.80
CA LEU A 192 -6.44 6.48 16.21
C LEU A 192 -7.44 7.63 16.14
N GLU A 193 -7.04 8.88 16.40
CA GLU A 193 -7.93 10.03 16.37
C GLU A 193 -8.42 10.40 14.97
N LEU A 194 -7.85 9.79 13.93
CA LEU A 194 -8.20 10.03 12.53
C LEU A 194 -9.09 8.95 11.93
N ILE A 195 -9.31 7.85 12.66
CA ILE A 195 -10.23 6.76 12.31
C ILE A 195 -11.64 7.12 12.80
#